data_AF-A0A6B1DTP5-F1
#
_entry.id   AF-A0A6B1DTP5-F1
#
_cell.length_a   1.000
_cell.length_b   1.000
_cell.length_c   1.000
_cell.angle_alpha   90.00
_cell.angle_beta   90.00
_cell.angle_gamma   90.00
#
_symmetry.space_group_name_H-M   'P 1'
#
loop_
_entity.id
_entity.type
_entity.pdbx_description
1 polymer ?
#
loop_
_entity_poly.entity_id
_entity_poly.type
_entity_poly.pdbx_seq_one_letter_code
_entity_poly.pdbx_strand_id
1 'polypeptide(L)'
;MSRLLRAVTLHPTVACWLLLGVFLLAGCGPTDTPAELAPTPTMPVAQFTPVAGQLNEEKALETQSQLEDQETEDFNAEDIETGSRVYANRCAECHGAELEGTDQAGALTALDMTQNDFLIFLRTGGDLGNSHQFGPAKASNAGIEDLYAFLVTTLGAE
;
A
#
# COMPACT_ATOMS: atom_id res chain seq x y z
N MET A 1 64.56 23.63 51.08
CA MET A 1 63.19 23.63 51.64
C MET A 1 62.28 24.38 50.69
N SER A 2 61.50 23.69 49.84
CA SER A 2 60.24 24.20 49.29
C SER A 2 59.67 23.17 48.33
N ARG A 3 58.56 22.58 48.75
CA ARG A 3 57.68 21.76 47.92
C ARG A 3 56.85 22.73 47.08
N LEU A 4 56.87 22.60 45.75
CA LEU A 4 55.91 23.29 44.89
C LEU A 4 55.07 22.24 44.14
N LEU A 5 53.78 22.48 44.23
CA LEU A 5 52.67 21.57 44.01
C LEU A 5 52.50 21.21 42.53
N ARG A 6 52.13 19.94 42.28
CA ARG A 6 51.53 19.52 41.02
C ARG A 6 50.14 20.15 40.90
N ALA A 7 49.92 20.94 39.86
CA ALA A 7 48.59 21.39 39.46
C ALA A 7 47.84 20.22 38.81
N VAL A 8 46.78 19.74 39.47
CA VAL A 8 45.85 18.75 38.92
C VAL A 8 44.89 19.48 37.99
N THR A 9 44.83 19.01 36.75
CA THR A 9 43.94 19.46 35.68
C THR A 9 42.49 19.09 35.98
N LEU A 10 41.59 20.08 36.11
CA LEU A 10 40.15 19.85 36.14
C LEU A 10 39.59 19.86 34.71
N HIS A 11 39.03 18.71 34.29
CA HIS A 11 38.31 18.54 33.03
C HIS A 11 36.88 19.13 33.13
N PRO A 12 36.34 19.72 32.06
CA PRO A 12 35.04 20.42 32.06
C PRO A 12 33.80 19.51 32.10
N THR A 13 33.95 18.19 32.20
CA THR A 13 32.82 17.24 32.15
C THR A 13 32.03 17.11 33.45
N VAL A 14 32.58 17.58 34.58
CA VAL A 14 31.94 17.42 35.91
C VAL A 14 30.89 18.51 36.20
N ALA A 15 30.99 19.68 35.55
CA ALA A 15 30.06 20.79 35.77
C ALA A 15 28.66 20.55 35.20
N CYS A 16 28.51 19.65 34.23
CA CYS A 16 27.20 19.37 33.60
C CYS A 16 26.31 18.46 34.46
N TRP A 17 26.86 17.69 35.38
CA TRP A 17 26.10 16.73 36.20
C TRP A 17 25.53 17.31 37.50
N LEU A 18 25.99 18.49 37.93
CA LEU A 18 25.52 19.11 39.17
C LEU A 18 24.24 19.96 39.02
N LEU A 19 23.77 20.22 37.80
CA LEU A 19 22.48 20.88 37.57
C LEU A 19 21.28 19.90 37.51
N LEU A 20 21.52 18.58 37.53
CA LEU A 20 20.46 17.57 37.46
C LEU A 20 19.96 17.06 38.82
N GLY A 21 20.46 17.60 39.94
CA GLY A 21 20.29 17.00 41.28
C GLY A 21 19.33 17.72 42.25
N VAL A 22 18.54 18.72 41.82
CA VAL A 22 17.73 19.57 42.75
C VAL A 22 16.20 19.41 42.58
N PHE A 23 15.72 18.50 41.73
CA PHE A 23 14.27 18.33 41.48
C PHE A 23 13.69 17.01 42.04
N LEU A 24 13.97 16.65 43.30
CA LEU A 24 13.50 15.37 43.86
C LEU A 24 12.73 15.44 45.19
N LEU A 25 12.27 16.62 45.63
CA LEU A 25 11.48 16.75 46.87
C LEU A 25 10.39 17.81 46.75
N ALA A 26 9.21 17.44 46.22
CA ALA A 26 7.88 17.90 46.66
C ALA A 26 6.82 17.48 45.63
N GLY A 27 5.92 16.56 46.01
CA GLY A 27 4.77 16.26 45.15
C GLY A 27 3.92 15.07 45.57
N CYS A 28 3.55 14.94 46.85
CA CYS A 28 2.37 14.15 47.22
C CYS A 28 1.20 15.12 47.36
N GLY A 29 0.47 15.33 46.26
CA GLY A 29 -0.84 15.97 46.27
C GLY A 29 -1.91 14.92 45.91
N PRO A 30 -3.14 15.02 46.43
CA PRO A 30 -4.23 14.16 45.97
C PRO A 30 -4.44 14.40 44.48
N THR A 31 -4.37 13.34 43.69
CA THR A 31 -4.78 13.32 42.28
C THR A 31 -6.30 13.45 42.21
N ASP A 32 -6.78 14.69 42.19
CA ASP A 32 -8.05 14.99 41.53
C ASP A 32 -7.80 14.86 40.03
N THR A 33 -8.18 13.74 39.44
CA THR A 33 -8.20 13.56 37.99
C THR A 33 -9.15 14.61 37.40
N PRO A 34 -8.67 15.62 36.67
CA PRO A 34 -9.58 16.43 35.87
C PRO A 34 -10.15 15.49 34.82
N ALA A 35 -11.48 15.41 34.74
CA ALA A 35 -12.14 14.70 33.67
C ALA A 35 -11.57 15.21 32.35
N GLU A 36 -10.83 14.35 31.66
CA GLU A 36 -10.30 14.62 30.33
C GLU A 36 -11.48 14.93 29.43
N LEU A 37 -11.49 16.16 28.89
CA LEU A 37 -12.43 16.57 27.86
C LEU A 37 -12.10 15.73 26.62
N ALA A 38 -12.77 14.59 26.48
CA ALA A 38 -12.70 13.80 25.26
C ALA A 38 -13.03 14.71 24.07
N PRO A 39 -12.22 14.73 22.99
CA PRO A 39 -12.50 15.54 21.82
C PRO A 39 -13.88 15.15 21.28
N THR A 40 -14.79 16.11 21.25
CA THR A 40 -16.12 15.90 20.66
C THR A 40 -15.92 15.74 19.15
N PRO A 41 -16.31 14.60 18.55
CA PRO A 41 -16.19 14.44 17.11
C PRO A 41 -17.02 15.52 16.42
N THR A 42 -16.36 16.39 15.65
CA THR A 42 -17.02 17.47 14.88
C THR A 42 -17.73 16.93 13.64
N MET A 43 -17.47 15.67 13.27
CA MET A 43 -18.19 15.00 12.19
C MET A 43 -19.35 14.20 12.77
N PRO A 44 -20.54 14.22 12.13
CA PRO A 44 -21.64 13.35 12.52
C PRO A 44 -21.17 11.89 12.46
N VAL A 45 -21.60 11.08 13.44
CA VAL A 45 -21.33 9.64 13.44
C VAL A 45 -21.97 9.06 12.16
N ALA A 46 -21.15 8.41 11.33
CA ALA A 46 -21.65 7.72 10.15
C ALA A 46 -22.63 6.63 10.59
N GLN A 47 -23.90 6.82 10.30
CA GLN A 47 -24.93 5.81 10.51
C GLN A 47 -24.99 4.95 9.25
N PHE A 48 -24.32 3.80 9.28
CA PHE A 48 -24.46 2.80 8.23
C PHE A 48 -25.73 2.01 8.51
N THR A 49 -26.80 2.30 7.79
CA THR A 49 -27.92 1.37 7.68
C THR A 49 -27.45 0.24 6.78
N PRO A 50 -27.31 -1.01 7.26
CA PRO A 50 -27.02 -2.11 6.37
C PRO A 50 -28.18 -2.21 5.37
N VAL A 51 -27.85 -2.18 4.07
CA VAL A 51 -28.79 -2.55 3.00
C VAL A 51 -29.08 -4.04 3.16
N ALA A 52 -30.01 -4.37 4.05
CA ALA A 52 -30.45 -5.74 4.31
C ALA A 52 -31.55 -6.19 3.32
N GLY A 53 -31.62 -5.57 2.13
CA GLY A 53 -32.75 -5.79 1.21
C GLY A 53 -32.51 -5.45 -0.26
N GLN A 54 -31.26 -5.29 -0.72
CA GLN A 54 -30.97 -5.14 -2.17
C GLN A 54 -30.22 -6.33 -2.78
N LEU A 55 -30.03 -7.41 -2.03
CA LEU A 55 -29.71 -8.68 -2.64
C LEU A 55 -31.05 -9.32 -3.00
N ASN A 56 -31.64 -8.89 -4.11
CA ASN A 56 -32.62 -9.73 -4.78
C ASN A 56 -31.89 -11.02 -5.15
N GLU A 57 -32.43 -12.18 -4.75
CA GLU A 57 -31.90 -13.49 -5.15
C GLU A 57 -31.70 -13.59 -6.68
N GLU A 58 -32.40 -12.76 -7.46
CA GLU A 58 -32.25 -12.59 -8.91
C GLU A 58 -30.88 -12.00 -9.32
N LYS A 59 -30.37 -10.97 -8.63
CA LYS A 59 -29.03 -10.43 -8.93
C LYS A 59 -27.93 -11.35 -8.43
N ALA A 60 -28.17 -12.12 -7.37
CA ALA A 60 -27.23 -13.13 -6.90
C ALA A 60 -27.09 -14.29 -7.90
N LEU A 61 -28.16 -14.61 -8.66
CA LEU A 61 -28.13 -15.60 -9.73
C LEU A 61 -27.48 -15.06 -11.00
N GLU A 62 -27.73 -13.79 -11.35
CA GLU A 62 -27.07 -13.14 -12.49
C GLU A 62 -25.57 -12.91 -12.23
N THR A 63 -25.18 -12.63 -10.99
CA THR A 63 -23.77 -12.55 -10.58
C THR A 63 -23.10 -13.93 -10.62
N GLN A 64 -23.83 -15.03 -10.36
CA GLN A 64 -23.28 -16.39 -10.46
C GLN A 64 -23.17 -16.87 -11.91
N SER A 65 -24.15 -16.56 -12.76
CA SER A 65 -24.08 -16.83 -14.20
C SER A 65 -22.92 -16.09 -14.89
N GLN A 66 -22.60 -14.87 -14.42
CA GLN A 66 -21.45 -14.10 -14.91
C GLN A 66 -20.09 -14.62 -14.43
N LEU A 67 -20.06 -15.49 -13.42
CA LEU A 67 -18.84 -16.13 -12.91
C LEU A 67 -18.59 -17.50 -13.55
N GLU A 68 -19.62 -18.12 -14.13
CA GLU A 68 -19.53 -19.42 -14.81
C GLU A 68 -19.18 -19.28 -16.31
N ASP A 69 -19.45 -18.12 -16.93
CA ASP A 69 -19.09 -17.82 -18.33
C ASP A 69 -17.66 -17.23 -18.48
N GLN A 70 -16.96 -16.91 -17.38
CA GLN A 70 -15.54 -16.54 -17.38
C GLN A 70 -14.61 -17.78 -17.44
N GLU A 71 -14.84 -18.70 -18.39
CA GLU A 71 -13.82 -19.72 -18.71
C GLU A 71 -13.45 -19.77 -20.20
N THR A 72 -13.97 -18.85 -21.00
CA THR A 72 -13.40 -18.51 -22.31
C THR A 72 -13.48 -17.01 -22.51
N GLU A 73 -12.53 -16.27 -21.95
CA GLU A 73 -12.40 -14.84 -22.18
C GLU A 73 -12.02 -14.61 -23.65
N ASP A 74 -13.02 -14.46 -24.53
CA ASP A 74 -12.80 -13.96 -25.90
C ASP A 74 -12.57 -12.45 -25.80
N PHE A 75 -11.32 -12.07 -25.50
CA PHE A 75 -10.91 -10.68 -25.49
C PHE A 75 -11.08 -10.09 -26.88
N ASN A 76 -11.83 -8.99 -26.97
CA ASN A 76 -12.02 -8.33 -28.25
C ASN A 76 -10.79 -7.44 -28.55
N ALA A 77 -10.69 -6.98 -29.81
CA ALA A 77 -9.55 -6.18 -30.25
C ALA A 77 -9.44 -4.81 -29.52
N GLU A 78 -10.55 -4.26 -29.04
CA GLU A 78 -10.57 -3.01 -28.27
C GLU A 78 -9.99 -3.20 -26.86
N ASP A 79 -10.27 -4.33 -26.21
CA ASP A 79 -9.72 -4.68 -24.90
C ASP A 79 -8.18 -4.78 -24.99
N ILE A 80 -7.69 -5.53 -25.99
CA ILE A 80 -6.25 -5.73 -26.22
C ILE A 80 -5.54 -4.39 -26.52
N GLU A 81 -6.13 -3.56 -27.37
CA GLU A 81 -5.58 -2.26 -27.76
C GLU A 81 -5.60 -1.28 -26.56
N THR A 82 -6.63 -1.33 -25.71
CA THR A 82 -6.65 -0.56 -24.47
C THR A 82 -5.60 -1.05 -23.48
N GLY A 83 -5.45 -2.36 -23.33
CA GLY A 83 -4.44 -2.99 -22.49
C GLY A 83 -3.02 -2.62 -22.91
N SER A 84 -2.74 -2.65 -24.21
CA SER A 84 -1.47 -2.22 -24.79
C SER A 84 -1.13 -0.77 -24.42
N ARG A 85 -2.11 0.15 -24.49
CA ARG A 85 -1.92 1.54 -24.05
C ARG A 85 -1.68 1.64 -22.55
N VAL A 86 -2.39 0.87 -21.73
CA VAL A 86 -2.15 0.85 -20.28
C VAL A 86 -0.72 0.39 -19.99
N TYR A 87 -0.28 -0.71 -20.62
CA TYR A 87 1.07 -1.24 -20.51
C TYR A 87 2.12 -0.18 -20.87
N ALA A 88 2.02 0.41 -22.06
CA ALA A 88 2.95 1.41 -22.55
C ALA A 88 3.08 2.63 -21.62
N ASN A 89 1.97 3.05 -20.99
CA ASN A 89 1.93 4.25 -20.15
C ASN A 89 2.29 4.02 -18.67
N ARG A 90 2.28 2.77 -18.21
CA ARG A 90 2.33 2.45 -16.77
C ARG A 90 3.33 1.35 -16.39
N CYS A 91 3.62 0.44 -17.31
CA CYS A 91 4.36 -0.79 -17.02
C CYS A 91 5.69 -0.84 -17.78
N ALA A 92 5.70 -0.32 -19.02
CA ALA A 92 6.83 -0.44 -19.93
C ALA A 92 8.12 0.24 -19.44
N GLU A 93 8.02 1.29 -18.62
CA GLU A 93 9.19 1.96 -18.03
C GLU A 93 10.05 0.97 -17.22
N CYS A 94 9.41 0.03 -16.51
CA CYS A 94 10.12 -0.96 -15.71
C CYS A 94 10.26 -2.31 -16.43
N HIS A 95 9.25 -2.73 -17.19
CA HIS A 95 9.20 -4.06 -17.82
C HIS A 95 9.65 -4.09 -19.29
N GLY A 96 10.10 -2.96 -19.85
CA GLY A 96 10.49 -2.85 -21.26
C GLY A 96 9.29 -2.56 -22.16
N ALA A 97 9.54 -2.09 -23.39
CA ALA A 97 8.45 -1.76 -24.32
C ALA A 97 7.85 -3.02 -24.98
N GLU A 98 8.66 -4.07 -25.09
CA GLU A 98 8.40 -5.36 -25.73
C GLU A 98 8.38 -6.50 -24.70
N LEU A 99 8.12 -6.20 -23.41
CA LEU A 99 8.08 -7.16 -22.30
C LEU A 99 9.45 -7.79 -21.97
N GLU A 100 10.53 -7.22 -22.49
CA GLU A 100 11.90 -7.71 -22.43
C GLU A 100 12.59 -7.49 -21.08
N GLY A 101 11.98 -6.70 -20.19
CA GLY A 101 12.54 -6.32 -18.91
C GLY A 101 13.59 -5.21 -19.00
N THR A 102 13.96 -4.67 -17.84
CA THR A 102 15.01 -3.66 -17.69
C THR A 102 15.86 -3.97 -16.46
N ASP A 103 16.79 -3.08 -16.11
CA ASP A 103 17.49 -3.15 -14.83
C ASP A 103 16.55 -2.92 -13.62
N GLN A 104 15.35 -2.37 -13.83
CA GLN A 104 14.37 -2.06 -12.78
C GLN A 104 13.43 -3.22 -12.49
N ALA A 105 13.05 -4.00 -13.52
CA ALA A 105 12.19 -5.17 -13.37
C ALA A 105 12.46 -6.22 -14.44
N GLY A 106 12.22 -7.49 -14.11
CA GLY A 106 12.43 -8.60 -15.03
C GLY A 106 11.47 -8.57 -16.23
N ALA A 107 11.85 -9.33 -17.26
CA ALA A 107 11.02 -9.60 -18.42
C ALA A 107 9.70 -10.26 -18.01
N LEU A 108 8.62 -9.94 -18.73
CA LEU A 108 7.34 -10.63 -18.60
C LEU A 108 7.31 -11.70 -19.69
N THR A 109 7.64 -12.94 -19.34
CA THR A 109 7.73 -14.05 -20.31
C THR A 109 6.54 -14.99 -20.28
N ALA A 110 5.80 -15.00 -19.17
CA ALA A 110 4.60 -15.81 -19.00
C ALA A 110 3.70 -15.15 -17.96
N LEU A 111 2.39 -15.34 -18.10
CA LEU A 111 1.40 -14.95 -17.10
C LEU A 111 0.66 -16.21 -16.65
N ASP A 112 1.05 -16.74 -15.50
CA ASP A 112 0.48 -17.96 -14.91
C ASP A 112 -0.38 -17.60 -13.69
N MET A 113 -1.46 -16.87 -13.94
CA MET A 113 -2.48 -16.54 -12.93
C MET A 113 -3.79 -16.16 -13.61
N THR A 114 -4.90 -16.30 -12.89
CA THR A 114 -6.21 -15.86 -13.39
C THR A 114 -6.27 -14.33 -13.48
N GLN A 115 -7.23 -13.80 -14.24
CA GLN A 115 -7.46 -12.34 -14.34
C GLN A 115 -7.75 -11.72 -12.98
N ASN A 116 -8.56 -12.39 -12.15
CA ASN A 116 -8.88 -11.90 -10.81
C ASN A 116 -7.64 -11.92 -9.88
N ASP A 117 -6.82 -12.96 -9.96
CA ASP A 117 -5.57 -13.02 -9.19
C ASP A 117 -4.58 -11.94 -9.64
N PHE A 118 -4.50 -11.67 -10.94
CA PHE A 118 -3.71 -10.57 -11.50
C PHE A 118 -4.17 -9.21 -10.99
N LEU A 119 -5.48 -8.97 -10.95
CA LEU A 119 -6.04 -7.75 -10.39
C LEU A 119 -5.69 -7.62 -8.90
N ILE A 120 -5.84 -8.68 -8.11
CA ILE A 120 -5.49 -8.68 -6.69
C ILE A 120 -3.98 -8.42 -6.52
N PHE A 121 -3.15 -9.06 -7.33
CA PHE A 121 -1.70 -8.87 -7.32
C PHE A 121 -1.35 -7.40 -7.56
N LEU A 122 -1.89 -6.75 -8.60
CA LEU A 122 -1.62 -5.33 -8.84
C LEU A 122 -2.17 -4.41 -7.75
N ARG A 123 -3.25 -4.77 -7.06
CA ARG A 123 -3.82 -3.96 -5.98
C ARG A 123 -3.11 -4.13 -4.64
N THR A 124 -2.39 -5.21 -4.44
CA THR A 124 -1.70 -5.52 -3.17
C THR A 124 -0.18 -5.45 -3.29
N GLY A 125 0.34 -5.57 -4.51
CA GLY A 125 1.76 -5.80 -4.79
C GLY A 125 2.20 -7.25 -4.59
N GLY A 126 1.33 -8.14 -4.11
CA GLY A 126 1.68 -9.52 -3.75
C GLY A 126 2.95 -9.59 -2.91
N ASP A 127 3.84 -10.52 -3.28
CA ASP A 127 5.14 -10.70 -2.61
C ASP A 127 6.14 -9.57 -2.90
N LEU A 128 5.90 -8.71 -3.90
CA LEU A 128 6.73 -7.55 -4.24
C LEU A 128 6.40 -6.31 -3.38
N GLY A 129 5.27 -6.35 -2.67
CA GLY A 129 4.80 -5.31 -1.78
C GLY A 129 4.54 -3.97 -2.47
N ASN A 130 4.60 -2.88 -1.70
CA ASN A 130 4.16 -1.54 -2.13
C ASN A 130 4.87 -0.99 -3.38
N SER A 131 6.05 -1.53 -3.73
CA SER A 131 6.79 -1.13 -4.94
C SER A 131 6.06 -1.50 -6.24
N HIS A 132 5.22 -2.53 -6.18
CA HIS A 132 4.45 -3.06 -7.30
C HIS A 132 2.93 -2.97 -7.03
N GLN A 133 2.52 -1.96 -6.25
CA GLN A 133 1.13 -1.71 -5.92
C GLN A 133 0.56 -0.54 -6.73
N PHE A 134 -0.55 -0.78 -7.42
CA PHE A 134 -1.22 0.20 -8.28
C PHE A 134 -2.61 0.49 -7.74
N GLY A 135 -2.80 1.68 -7.19
CA GLY A 135 -4.12 2.13 -6.75
C GLY A 135 -5.09 2.39 -7.93
N PRO A 136 -6.41 2.47 -7.67
CA PRO A 136 -7.43 2.70 -8.69
C PRO A 136 -7.25 4.01 -9.47
N ALA A 137 -6.58 5.00 -8.87
CA ALA A 137 -6.25 6.26 -9.54
C ALA A 137 -5.11 6.14 -10.56
N LYS A 138 -4.29 5.08 -10.48
CA LYS A 138 -3.16 4.83 -11.40
C LYS A 138 -3.57 3.91 -12.54
N ALA A 139 -4.37 2.89 -12.24
CA ALA A 139 -5.02 2.02 -13.22
C ALA A 139 -6.40 1.62 -12.68
N SER A 140 -7.46 1.83 -13.46
CA SER A 140 -8.82 1.40 -13.12
C SER A 140 -8.93 -0.13 -13.13
N ASN A 141 -10.02 -0.71 -12.61
CA ASN A 141 -10.22 -2.16 -12.69
C ASN A 141 -10.35 -2.62 -14.16
N ALA A 142 -11.23 -1.96 -14.93
CA ALA A 142 -11.36 -2.22 -16.36
C ALA A 142 -10.03 -2.09 -17.11
N GLY A 143 -9.22 -1.06 -16.84
CA GLY A 143 -7.91 -0.92 -17.48
C GLY A 143 -6.90 -2.01 -17.07
N ILE A 144 -7.07 -2.64 -15.91
CA ILE A 144 -6.27 -3.80 -15.49
C ILE A 144 -6.77 -5.09 -16.17
N GLU A 145 -8.08 -5.21 -16.39
CA GLU A 145 -8.68 -6.32 -17.15
C GLU A 145 -8.24 -6.26 -18.62
N ASP A 146 -8.29 -5.09 -19.24
CA ASP A 146 -7.75 -4.82 -20.58
C ASP A 146 -6.24 -5.13 -20.64
N LEU A 147 -5.49 -4.74 -19.61
CA LEU A 147 -4.06 -5.05 -19.51
C LEU A 147 -3.82 -6.56 -19.45
N TYR A 148 -4.64 -7.30 -18.70
CA TYR A 148 -4.58 -8.76 -18.64
C TYR A 148 -4.82 -9.35 -20.03
N ALA A 149 -5.85 -8.89 -20.75
CA ALA A 149 -6.16 -9.29 -22.12
C ALA A 149 -4.94 -9.14 -23.05
N PHE A 150 -4.31 -7.96 -23.03
CA PHE A 150 -3.10 -7.71 -23.80
C PHE A 150 -1.96 -8.66 -23.45
N LEU A 151 -1.70 -8.89 -22.16
CA LEU A 151 -0.60 -9.74 -21.71
C LEU A 151 -0.82 -11.21 -22.08
N VAL A 152 -2.02 -11.77 -21.87
CA VAL A 152 -2.28 -13.17 -22.24
C VAL A 152 -2.27 -13.38 -23.74
N THR A 153 -2.77 -12.43 -24.54
CA THR A 153 -2.69 -12.52 -26.00
C THR A 153 -1.24 -12.39 -26.49
N THR A 154 -0.45 -11.49 -25.91
CA THR A 154 0.94 -11.25 -26.36
C THR A 154 1.87 -12.38 -25.93
N LEU A 155 1.69 -12.91 -24.72
CA LEU A 155 2.55 -13.96 -24.16
C LEU A 155 2.09 -15.37 -24.55
N GLY A 156 0.81 -15.56 -24.87
CA GLY A 156 0.24 -16.83 -25.34
C GLY A 156 0.26 -17.01 -26.86
N ALA A 157 0.66 -15.98 -27.61
CA ALA A 157 0.89 -16.09 -29.05
C ALA A 157 2.28 -16.70 -29.33
N GLU A 158 2.42 -18.00 -29.10
CA GLU A 158 3.57 -18.82 -29.54
C GLU A 158 3.22 -19.79 -30.67
#